data_AF-A0A4Q3N5P5-F1
#
_entry.id   AF-A0A4Q3N5P5-F1
#
_cell.length_a   1.000
_cell.length_b   1.000
_cell.length_c   1.000
_cell.angle_alpha   90.00
_cell.angle_beta   90.00
_cell.angle_gamma   90.00
#
_symmetry.space_group_name_H-M   'P 1'
#
loop_
_entity.id
_entity.type
_entity.pdbx_description
1 polymer ?
#
loop_
_entity_poly.entity_id
_entity_poly.type
_entity_poly.pdbx_seq_one_letter_code
_entity_poly.pdbx_strand_id
1 'polypeptide(L)'
;MVSITGTGTLDTAAITASSGNATGTGTGGTAGSITLSGATVGIGGALTTSGGTRGAGGNVSVSSGGALNTGAVAAAFGTGATLRGDVTLLAGGPITQGGAIVTRNLSATTASNGGATITLTHAGNDAQTVNLQVRDGTPDAVGAANTGAAISYTDANAVAVSGINSGTGASGDVTLLAGGSITQSGAIHAAALTATTANATAGAGLITLNHAGNTADSVNLQARAGTVAAVGVANAVSAIQYTGADAVTVAGINSGTGAGGNVTLLAGGAITQNGAIKAATLTATTARNAGSAISLTNTANDAATVNLQVRDGTIAAVGAGNANAAISYTDANAVGVSGVNSGTGTAGDVTLVAGGTVTQSGAIKAGTLAVKTLNDTPAAITLTNAGNDAAIVSLQTRNSTDSERTAAAIAYTDANAMVIAG
;
A
#
# COMPACT_ATOMS: atom_id res chain seq x y z
N MET A 1 28.79 -21.72 -14.89
CA MET A 1 27.42 -22.14 -14.54
C MET A 1 27.54 -23.33 -13.59
N VAL A 2 26.79 -23.33 -12.50
CA VAL A 2 26.64 -24.47 -11.59
C VAL A 2 25.20 -24.96 -11.70
N SER A 3 25.00 -26.24 -12.01
CA SER A 3 23.67 -26.85 -12.08
C SER A 3 23.67 -28.13 -11.27
N ILE A 4 22.75 -28.25 -10.31
CA ILE A 4 22.58 -29.43 -9.46
C ILE A 4 21.11 -29.84 -9.53
N THR A 5 20.86 -31.10 -9.85
CA THR A 5 19.51 -31.66 -9.93
C THR A 5 19.48 -32.98 -9.17
N GLY A 6 18.48 -33.16 -8.33
CA GLY A 6 18.25 -34.39 -7.58
C GLY A 6 16.77 -34.74 -7.55
N THR A 7 16.46 -36.02 -7.35
CA THR A 7 15.07 -36.51 -7.22
C THR A 7 14.60 -36.56 -5.76
N GLY A 8 15.49 -36.32 -4.80
CA GLY A 8 15.20 -36.33 -3.36
C GLY A 8 15.37 -34.96 -2.71
N THR A 9 15.63 -34.96 -1.40
CA THR A 9 16.01 -33.75 -0.67
C THR A 9 17.40 -33.32 -1.10
N LEU A 10 17.51 -32.08 -1.60
CA LEU A 10 18.76 -31.44 -1.90
C LEU A 10 19.07 -30.45 -0.79
N ASP A 11 20.11 -30.72 0.01
CA ASP A 11 20.69 -29.77 0.95
C ASP A 11 22.07 -29.33 0.44
N THR A 12 22.24 -28.03 0.22
CA THR A 12 23.49 -27.50 -0.32
C THR A 12 24.30 -26.78 0.74
N ALA A 13 25.60 -27.09 0.80
CA ALA A 13 26.60 -26.20 1.38
C ALA A 13 26.75 -24.90 0.57
N ALA A 14 27.72 -24.06 0.90
CA ALA A 14 27.95 -22.83 0.15
C ALA A 14 28.34 -23.14 -1.32
N ILE A 15 27.69 -22.45 -2.26
CA ILE A 15 27.97 -22.55 -3.70
C ILE A 15 28.28 -21.15 -4.21
N THR A 16 29.43 -21.01 -4.87
CA THR A 16 29.86 -19.75 -5.47
C THR A 16 30.10 -19.92 -6.97
N ALA A 17 29.51 -19.04 -7.78
CA ALA A 17 29.79 -18.91 -9.20
C ALA A 17 30.31 -17.49 -9.51
N SER A 18 31.52 -17.35 -10.03
CA SER A 18 32.13 -16.03 -10.27
C SER A 18 32.70 -15.86 -11.68
N SER A 19 32.78 -14.62 -12.15
CA SER A 19 33.61 -14.24 -13.30
C SER A 19 34.98 -13.72 -12.85
N GLY A 20 35.89 -13.54 -13.81
CA GLY A 20 37.20 -12.93 -13.57
C GLY A 20 37.13 -11.41 -13.38
N ASN A 21 38.20 -10.83 -12.83
CA ASN A 21 38.32 -9.38 -12.61
C ASN A 21 38.77 -8.66 -13.89
N ALA A 22 38.14 -7.53 -14.22
CA ALA A 22 38.70 -6.61 -15.22
C ALA A 22 39.96 -5.95 -14.66
N THR A 23 41.08 -6.04 -15.39
CA THR A 23 42.38 -5.46 -15.01
C THR A 23 42.61 -4.04 -15.55
N GLY A 24 41.68 -3.51 -16.36
CA GLY A 24 41.77 -2.19 -16.99
C GLY A 24 40.44 -1.42 -16.96
N THR A 25 40.34 -0.37 -17.78
CA THR A 25 39.16 0.51 -17.85
C THR A 25 37.96 -0.07 -18.62
N GLY A 26 38.02 -1.31 -19.11
CA GLY A 26 36.88 -2.02 -19.71
C GLY A 26 35.82 -2.54 -18.72
N THR A 27 34.62 -2.86 -19.21
CA THR A 27 33.57 -3.54 -18.43
C THR A 27 34.00 -4.96 -18.06
N GLY A 28 33.67 -5.42 -16.86
CA GLY A 28 33.92 -6.81 -16.44
C GLY A 28 32.95 -7.80 -17.07
N GLY A 29 33.21 -9.10 -16.89
CA GLY A 29 32.33 -10.18 -17.32
C GLY A 29 31.06 -10.31 -16.47
N THR A 30 30.07 -11.07 -16.94
CA THR A 30 28.93 -11.47 -16.09
C THR A 30 29.25 -12.77 -15.38
N ALA A 31 28.92 -12.88 -14.10
CA ALA A 31 29.13 -14.11 -13.34
C ALA A 31 28.32 -15.29 -13.92
N GLY A 32 28.80 -16.51 -13.70
CA GLY A 32 28.01 -17.70 -14.01
C GLY A 32 26.75 -17.79 -13.15
N SER A 33 25.72 -18.47 -13.65
CA SER A 33 24.49 -18.76 -12.91
C SER A 33 24.61 -19.97 -11.99
N ILE A 34 23.74 -20.03 -10.98
CA ILE A 34 23.48 -21.20 -10.13
C ILE A 34 22.05 -21.69 -10.40
N THR A 35 21.88 -22.99 -10.62
CA THR A 35 20.57 -23.63 -10.78
C THR A 35 20.48 -24.86 -9.90
N LEU A 36 19.45 -24.93 -9.05
CA LEU A 36 19.16 -26.05 -8.17
C LEU A 36 17.76 -26.59 -8.44
N SER A 37 17.60 -27.91 -8.52
CA SER A 37 16.28 -28.56 -8.63
C SER A 37 16.22 -29.83 -7.78
N GLY A 38 15.14 -30.02 -7.02
CA GLY A 38 14.97 -31.12 -6.08
C GLY A 38 13.50 -31.39 -5.71
N ALA A 39 13.20 -32.55 -5.11
CA ALA A 39 11.86 -32.80 -4.54
C ALA A 39 11.61 -31.95 -3.29
N THR A 40 12.66 -31.65 -2.53
CA THR A 40 12.69 -30.63 -1.48
C THR A 40 14.05 -29.98 -1.53
N VAL A 41 14.13 -28.66 -1.51
CA VAL A 41 15.42 -27.94 -1.53
C VAL A 41 15.58 -27.15 -0.25
N GLY A 42 16.60 -27.52 0.52
CA GLY A 42 17.13 -26.74 1.63
C GLY A 42 18.46 -26.12 1.22
N ILE A 43 18.64 -24.84 1.50
CA ILE A 43 19.91 -24.16 1.27
C ILE A 43 20.53 -23.87 2.63
N GLY A 44 21.29 -24.83 3.18
CA GLY A 44 22.00 -24.65 4.44
C GLY A 44 23.19 -23.68 4.35
N GLY A 45 23.84 -23.59 3.19
CA GLY A 45 24.92 -22.64 2.90
C GLY A 45 24.49 -21.35 2.21
N ALA A 46 25.45 -20.53 1.77
CA ALA A 46 25.16 -19.36 0.95
C ALA A 46 25.23 -19.70 -0.55
N LEU A 47 24.25 -19.23 -1.34
CA LEU A 47 24.35 -19.23 -2.81
C LEU A 47 24.84 -17.86 -3.26
N THR A 48 26.01 -17.80 -3.89
CA THR A 48 26.61 -16.53 -4.30
C THR A 48 26.99 -16.57 -5.77
N THR A 49 26.51 -15.59 -6.53
CA THR A 49 27.15 -15.25 -7.81
C THR A 49 27.93 -13.95 -7.65
N SER A 50 29.12 -13.83 -8.24
CA SER A 50 29.92 -12.61 -8.15
C SER A 50 30.54 -12.21 -9.49
N GLY A 51 30.24 -11.00 -9.94
CA GLY A 51 30.75 -10.46 -11.20
C GLY A 51 32.26 -10.15 -11.22
N GLY A 52 32.96 -10.18 -10.09
CA GLY A 52 34.34 -9.66 -10.02
C GLY A 52 34.40 -8.16 -10.36
N THR A 53 35.60 -7.56 -10.36
CA THR A 53 35.76 -6.10 -10.59
C THR A 53 35.04 -5.66 -11.87
N ARG A 54 34.05 -4.76 -11.71
CA ARG A 54 33.22 -4.15 -12.76
C ARG A 54 32.39 -5.12 -13.58
N GLY A 55 32.19 -6.34 -13.08
CA GLY A 55 31.31 -7.33 -13.69
C GLY A 55 29.95 -7.44 -13.02
N ALA A 56 28.96 -7.90 -13.79
CA ALA A 56 27.59 -8.07 -13.34
C ALA A 56 27.39 -9.38 -12.57
N GLY A 57 26.42 -9.40 -11.66
CA GLY A 57 26.00 -10.62 -10.97
C GLY A 57 25.34 -11.63 -11.92
N GLY A 58 25.43 -12.91 -11.56
CA GLY A 58 24.79 -14.01 -12.27
C GLY A 58 23.43 -14.34 -11.65
N ASN A 59 22.60 -15.07 -12.38
CA ASN A 59 21.27 -15.44 -11.89
C ASN A 59 21.33 -16.66 -10.96
N VAL A 60 20.42 -16.70 -9.98
CA VAL A 60 20.17 -17.88 -9.14
C VAL A 60 18.74 -18.35 -9.40
N SER A 61 18.59 -19.63 -9.76
CA SER A 61 17.28 -20.26 -9.95
C SER A 61 17.16 -21.51 -9.09
N VAL A 62 16.10 -21.62 -8.31
CA VAL A 62 15.86 -22.76 -7.41
C VAL A 62 14.44 -23.25 -7.61
N SER A 63 14.30 -24.54 -7.94
CA SER A 63 13.01 -25.22 -8.05
C SER A 63 12.92 -26.35 -7.02
N SER A 64 11.82 -26.41 -6.27
CA SER A 64 11.56 -27.44 -5.26
C SER A 64 10.18 -28.05 -5.47
N GLY A 65 10.08 -29.39 -5.58
CA GLY A 65 8.81 -30.11 -5.62
C GLY A 65 7.92 -29.91 -4.39
N GLY A 66 8.53 -29.52 -3.25
CA GLY A 66 7.87 -29.31 -1.97
C GLY A 66 8.29 -27.96 -1.36
N ALA A 67 8.54 -27.93 -0.05
CA ALA A 67 9.01 -26.72 0.62
C ALA A 67 10.38 -26.27 0.09
N LEU A 68 10.62 -24.96 0.12
CA LEU A 68 11.91 -24.35 -0.21
C LEU A 68 12.34 -23.48 0.96
N ASN A 69 13.46 -23.82 1.59
CA ASN A 69 14.07 -22.98 2.62
C ASN A 69 15.36 -22.37 2.09
N THR A 70 15.39 -21.05 1.92
CA THR A 70 16.55 -20.33 1.43
C THR A 70 17.43 -19.86 2.59
N GLY A 71 18.69 -20.30 2.62
CA GLY A 71 19.77 -19.60 3.32
C GLY A 71 20.07 -18.23 2.68
N ALA A 72 21.29 -17.73 2.86
CA ALA A 72 21.69 -16.49 2.20
C ALA A 72 21.80 -16.68 0.68
N VAL A 73 21.23 -15.77 -0.11
CA VAL A 73 21.34 -15.77 -1.58
C VAL A 73 21.81 -14.39 -2.02
N ALA A 74 22.97 -14.33 -2.67
CA ALA A 74 23.56 -13.10 -3.16
C ALA A 74 23.85 -13.19 -4.66
N ALA A 75 23.02 -12.55 -5.47
CA ALA A 75 23.25 -12.37 -6.90
C ALA A 75 24.13 -11.13 -7.16
N ALA A 76 25.30 -11.08 -6.51
CA ALA A 76 26.08 -9.86 -6.35
C ALA A 76 26.84 -9.43 -7.61
N PHE A 77 26.83 -8.12 -7.90
CA PHE A 77 27.82 -7.51 -8.79
C PHE A 77 29.17 -7.39 -8.08
N GLY A 78 30.25 -7.20 -8.84
CA GLY A 78 31.52 -6.82 -8.23
C GLY A 78 31.76 -5.32 -8.23
N THR A 79 32.86 -4.91 -7.59
CA THR A 79 33.17 -3.50 -7.32
C THR A 79 33.19 -2.65 -8.59
N GLY A 80 32.46 -1.53 -8.61
CA GLY A 80 32.36 -0.64 -9.77
C GLY A 80 31.36 -1.10 -10.86
N ALA A 81 30.60 -2.17 -10.63
CA ALA A 81 29.39 -2.49 -11.39
C ALA A 81 28.13 -2.09 -10.63
N THR A 82 27.02 -1.98 -11.34
CA THR A 82 25.72 -1.56 -10.81
C THR A 82 24.63 -2.63 -10.96
N LEU A 83 24.90 -3.72 -11.68
CA LEU A 83 23.89 -4.69 -12.08
C LEU A 83 24.03 -6.02 -11.34
N ARG A 84 23.13 -6.25 -10.38
CA ARG A 84 22.95 -7.56 -9.72
C ARG A 84 22.26 -8.53 -10.68
N GLY A 85 22.45 -9.83 -10.45
CA GLY A 85 21.67 -10.85 -11.12
C GLY A 85 20.27 -10.96 -10.53
N ASP A 86 19.44 -11.80 -11.15
CA ASP A 86 18.07 -12.08 -10.71
C ASP A 86 18.01 -13.37 -9.88
N VAL A 87 17.04 -13.45 -8.98
CA VAL A 87 16.75 -14.63 -8.15
C VAL A 87 15.35 -15.12 -8.48
N THR A 88 15.23 -16.39 -8.86
CA THR A 88 13.95 -17.07 -9.09
C THR A 88 13.81 -18.25 -8.14
N LEU A 89 12.72 -18.26 -7.37
CA LEU A 89 12.38 -19.30 -6.41
C LEU A 89 11.02 -19.90 -6.83
N LEU A 90 10.99 -21.22 -7.05
CA LEU A 90 9.77 -21.94 -7.40
C LEU A 90 9.61 -23.13 -6.45
N ALA A 91 8.45 -23.26 -5.81
CA ALA A 91 8.23 -24.30 -4.82
C ALA A 91 6.83 -24.91 -4.93
N GLY A 92 6.70 -26.22 -4.73
CA GLY A 92 5.41 -26.91 -4.60
C GLY A 92 4.79 -26.76 -3.20
N GLY A 93 5.55 -26.22 -2.25
CA GLY A 93 5.13 -25.91 -0.88
C GLY A 93 5.60 -24.53 -0.45
N PRO A 94 5.64 -24.25 0.87
CA PRO A 94 6.02 -22.94 1.38
C PRO A 94 7.45 -22.54 0.98
N ILE A 95 7.64 -21.24 0.71
CA ILE A 95 8.97 -20.64 0.57
C ILE A 95 9.29 -19.89 1.87
N THR A 96 10.33 -20.32 2.57
CA THR A 96 10.80 -19.69 3.82
C THR A 96 12.25 -19.26 3.70
N GLN A 97 12.67 -18.39 4.61
CA GLN A 97 13.99 -17.78 4.58
C GLN A 97 14.72 -17.89 5.91
N GLY A 98 15.98 -18.33 5.87
CA GLY A 98 16.95 -18.30 6.96
C GLY A 98 18.02 -17.21 6.84
N GLY A 99 18.28 -16.66 5.65
CA GLY A 99 19.29 -15.61 5.42
C GLY A 99 18.90 -14.62 4.33
N ALA A 100 19.59 -13.47 4.25
CA ALA A 100 19.25 -12.39 3.32
C ALA A 100 19.26 -12.82 1.84
N ILE A 101 18.31 -12.28 1.06
CA ILE A 101 18.29 -12.35 -0.40
C ILE A 101 18.67 -10.97 -0.96
N VAL A 102 19.78 -10.91 -1.68
CA VAL A 102 20.35 -9.68 -2.24
C VAL A 102 20.43 -9.83 -3.75
N THR A 103 19.57 -9.12 -4.48
CA THR A 103 19.33 -9.35 -5.92
C THR A 103 18.90 -8.06 -6.62
N ARG A 104 18.81 -8.10 -7.95
CA ARG A 104 18.11 -7.06 -8.72
C ARG A 104 16.62 -7.31 -8.69
N ASN A 105 16.20 -8.42 -9.30
CA ASN A 105 14.81 -8.87 -9.28
C ASN A 105 14.70 -10.14 -8.43
N LEU A 106 13.66 -10.20 -7.61
CA LEU A 106 13.26 -11.40 -6.90
C LEU A 106 11.90 -11.86 -7.42
N SER A 107 11.87 -13.04 -8.01
CA SER A 107 10.62 -13.75 -8.30
C SER A 107 10.49 -14.96 -7.39
N ALA A 108 9.40 -15.04 -6.63
CA ALA A 108 9.09 -16.21 -5.81
C ALA A 108 7.67 -16.68 -6.13
N THR A 109 7.54 -17.96 -6.51
CA THR A 109 6.25 -18.55 -6.86
C THR A 109 6.06 -19.84 -6.08
N THR A 110 4.92 -19.97 -5.40
CA THR A 110 4.43 -21.27 -4.95
C THR A 110 3.42 -21.81 -5.95
N ALA A 111 3.52 -23.10 -6.25
CA ALA A 111 2.62 -23.83 -7.15
C ALA A 111 2.01 -25.00 -6.37
N SER A 112 0.86 -24.74 -5.73
CA SER A 112 0.13 -25.66 -4.87
C SER A 112 -1.36 -25.39 -5.00
N ASN A 113 -2.15 -26.43 -5.29
CA ASN A 113 -3.61 -26.34 -5.38
C ASN A 113 -4.27 -25.83 -4.09
N GLY A 114 -3.64 -26.05 -2.93
CA GLY A 114 -4.14 -25.56 -1.64
C GLY A 114 -3.62 -24.17 -1.25
N GLY A 115 -2.78 -23.55 -2.08
CA GLY A 115 -1.97 -22.40 -1.69
C GLY A 115 -0.80 -22.80 -0.80
N ALA A 116 0.27 -22.00 -0.82
CA ALA A 116 1.39 -22.13 0.10
C ALA A 116 2.04 -20.77 0.33
N THR A 117 2.45 -20.51 1.57
CA THR A 117 2.92 -19.19 1.99
C THR A 117 4.29 -18.86 1.40
N ILE A 118 4.55 -17.56 1.25
CA ILE A 118 5.88 -17.01 0.96
C ILE A 118 6.28 -16.14 2.15
N THR A 119 7.37 -16.49 2.83
CA THR A 119 7.86 -15.78 4.02
C THR A 119 9.34 -15.45 3.85
N LEU A 120 9.60 -14.23 3.40
CA LEU A 120 10.92 -13.70 3.07
C LEU A 120 11.16 -12.41 3.88
N THR A 121 11.25 -12.56 5.21
CA THR A 121 11.17 -11.44 6.17
C THR A 121 12.51 -11.03 6.76
N HIS A 122 13.63 -11.52 6.23
CA HIS A 122 14.94 -11.18 6.75
C HIS A 122 15.26 -9.69 6.54
N ALA A 123 15.67 -8.99 7.60
CA ALA A 123 15.89 -7.54 7.60
C ALA A 123 16.99 -7.07 6.62
N GLY A 124 17.87 -7.97 6.20
CA GLY A 124 18.93 -7.70 5.22
C GLY A 124 18.58 -7.98 3.75
N ASN A 125 17.33 -8.36 3.45
CA ASN A 125 16.89 -8.50 2.06
C ASN A 125 17.03 -7.19 1.30
N ASP A 126 17.38 -7.28 0.03
CA ASP A 126 17.62 -6.09 -0.79
C ASP A 126 17.39 -6.45 -2.26
N ALA A 127 16.15 -6.28 -2.70
CA ALA A 127 15.72 -6.48 -4.07
C ALA A 127 15.17 -5.16 -4.64
N GLN A 128 15.61 -4.78 -5.84
CA GLN A 128 15.07 -3.58 -6.50
C GLN A 128 13.62 -3.79 -6.90
N THR A 129 13.30 -4.98 -7.43
CA THR A 129 11.93 -5.37 -7.75
C THR A 129 11.56 -6.73 -7.19
N VAL A 130 10.28 -6.88 -6.82
CA VAL A 130 9.72 -8.16 -6.36
C VAL A 130 8.50 -8.57 -7.17
N ASN A 131 8.39 -9.88 -7.42
CA ASN A 131 7.22 -10.53 -7.97
C ASN A 131 6.92 -11.79 -7.14
N LEU A 132 5.85 -11.77 -6.34
CA LEU A 132 5.54 -12.84 -5.39
C LEU A 132 4.16 -13.43 -5.71
N GLN A 133 4.11 -14.73 -6.04
CA GLN A 133 2.94 -15.36 -6.64
C GLN A 133 2.57 -16.64 -5.90
N VAL A 134 1.33 -16.72 -5.43
CA VAL A 134 0.73 -17.96 -4.91
C VAL A 134 -0.25 -18.50 -5.96
N ARG A 135 0.11 -19.64 -6.54
CA ARG A 135 -0.52 -20.22 -7.73
C ARG A 135 -0.95 -21.67 -7.47
N ASP A 136 -1.92 -22.14 -8.23
CA ASP A 136 -2.25 -23.56 -8.30
C ASP A 136 -1.21 -24.37 -9.09
N GLY A 137 -1.40 -25.69 -9.16
CA GLY A 137 -0.55 -26.59 -9.94
C GLY A 137 0.65 -27.14 -9.18
N THR A 138 1.74 -27.35 -9.91
CA THR A 138 3.02 -27.89 -9.40
C THR A 138 4.19 -27.10 -9.99
N PRO A 139 5.42 -27.24 -9.47
CA PRO A 139 6.61 -26.58 -10.06
C PRO A 139 6.85 -26.89 -11.54
N ASP A 140 6.49 -28.09 -12.00
CA ASP A 140 6.65 -28.48 -13.41
C ASP A 140 5.50 -27.97 -14.30
N ALA A 141 4.37 -27.59 -13.68
CA ALA A 141 3.17 -27.12 -14.34
C ALA A 141 2.47 -26.07 -13.47
N VAL A 142 3.06 -24.88 -13.39
CA VAL A 142 2.49 -23.75 -12.63
C VAL A 142 1.16 -23.38 -13.26
N GLY A 143 0.10 -23.44 -12.46
CA GLY A 143 -1.25 -23.23 -12.94
C GLY A 143 -1.56 -21.76 -13.24
N ALA A 144 -2.69 -21.57 -13.92
CA ALA A 144 -3.18 -20.27 -14.36
C ALA A 144 -3.96 -19.52 -13.27
N ALA A 145 -4.39 -20.20 -12.21
CA ALA A 145 -5.22 -19.65 -11.17
C ALA A 145 -4.41 -19.19 -9.96
N ASN A 146 -4.98 -18.23 -9.23
CA ASN A 146 -4.45 -17.75 -7.97
C ASN A 146 -4.97 -18.66 -6.86
N THR A 147 -4.10 -19.04 -5.93
CA THR A 147 -4.50 -19.74 -4.70
C THR A 147 -4.26 -18.85 -3.49
N GLY A 148 -5.03 -19.06 -2.41
CA GLY A 148 -5.01 -18.22 -1.22
C GLY A 148 -3.93 -18.65 -0.22
N ALA A 149 -2.89 -17.86 0.00
CA ALA A 149 -1.95 -18.05 1.12
C ALA A 149 -1.13 -16.80 1.39
N ALA A 150 -0.82 -16.53 2.66
CA ALA A 150 -0.12 -15.31 3.06
C ALA A 150 1.26 -15.12 2.39
N ILE A 151 1.56 -13.88 2.07
CA ILE A 151 2.86 -13.41 1.57
C ILE A 151 3.41 -12.34 2.51
N SER A 152 4.62 -12.56 3.01
CA SER A 152 5.34 -11.59 3.84
C SER A 152 6.73 -11.33 3.27
N TYR A 153 7.04 -10.05 2.98
CA TYR A 153 8.33 -9.62 2.47
C TYR A 153 8.87 -8.42 3.24
N THR A 154 10.12 -8.50 3.64
CA THR A 154 10.89 -7.39 4.21
C THR A 154 12.00 -7.00 3.24
N ASP A 155 12.25 -5.71 3.07
CA ASP A 155 13.39 -5.15 2.33
C ASP A 155 14.14 -4.11 3.18
N ALA A 156 15.46 -4.18 3.21
CA ALA A 156 16.32 -3.26 3.93
C ALA A 156 16.23 -1.82 3.37
N ASN A 157 15.91 -1.69 2.08
CA ASN A 157 15.90 -0.44 1.34
C ASN A 157 14.50 -0.17 0.77
N ALA A 158 14.43 0.53 -0.37
CA ALA A 158 13.20 0.72 -1.12
C ALA A 158 12.93 -0.51 -2.02
N VAL A 159 11.66 -0.83 -2.21
CA VAL A 159 11.23 -1.94 -3.07
C VAL A 159 10.18 -1.49 -4.08
N ALA A 160 10.30 -1.97 -5.32
CA ALA A 160 9.27 -1.85 -6.34
C ALA A 160 8.52 -3.17 -6.53
N VAL A 161 7.20 -3.15 -6.34
CA VAL A 161 6.33 -4.30 -6.55
C VAL A 161 5.95 -4.39 -8.03
N SER A 162 6.46 -5.40 -8.71
CA SER A 162 6.07 -5.71 -10.10
C SER A 162 4.82 -6.59 -10.19
N GLY A 163 4.43 -7.20 -9.07
CA GLY A 163 3.18 -7.95 -8.94
C GLY A 163 3.19 -8.79 -7.67
N ILE A 164 2.08 -8.81 -6.94
CA ILE A 164 1.86 -9.74 -5.84
C ILE A 164 0.49 -10.35 -5.98
N ASN A 165 0.41 -11.66 -5.81
CA ASN A 165 -0.86 -12.36 -5.76
C ASN A 165 -0.82 -13.36 -4.62
N SER A 166 -1.60 -13.06 -3.59
CA SER A 166 -1.80 -13.87 -2.39
C SER A 166 -3.10 -14.68 -2.45
N GLY A 167 -3.89 -14.54 -3.53
CA GLY A 167 -5.20 -15.17 -3.69
C GLY A 167 -6.18 -14.32 -4.49
N THR A 168 -7.41 -14.82 -4.65
CA THR A 168 -8.57 -14.03 -5.09
C THR A 168 -9.52 -13.83 -3.92
N GLY A 169 -10.12 -12.64 -3.82
CA GLY A 169 -11.07 -12.28 -2.75
C GLY A 169 -10.47 -12.32 -1.34
N ALA A 170 -11.26 -12.76 -0.37
CA ALA A 170 -10.96 -12.73 1.06
C ALA A 170 -9.92 -13.76 1.56
N SER A 171 -9.03 -14.24 0.70
CA SER A 171 -7.98 -15.20 1.08
C SER A 171 -6.57 -14.68 0.79
N GLY A 172 -5.65 -14.89 1.73
CA GLY A 172 -4.23 -14.58 1.61
C GLY A 172 -3.90 -13.11 1.90
N ASP A 173 -3.28 -12.88 3.05
CA ASP A 173 -2.81 -11.55 3.42
C ASP A 173 -1.47 -11.22 2.74
N VAL A 174 -1.20 -9.94 2.55
CA VAL A 174 0.10 -9.43 2.08
C VAL A 174 0.66 -8.49 3.14
N THR A 175 1.86 -8.77 3.62
CA THR A 175 2.62 -7.89 4.51
C THR A 175 3.91 -7.47 3.84
N LEU A 176 4.09 -6.16 3.65
CA LEU A 176 5.30 -5.55 3.11
C LEU A 176 5.94 -4.64 4.16
N LEU A 177 7.24 -4.81 4.39
CA LEU A 177 8.04 -3.92 5.22
C LEU A 177 9.28 -3.45 4.44
N ALA A 178 9.49 -2.15 4.31
CA ALA A 178 10.66 -1.62 3.60
C ALA A 178 11.37 -0.55 4.44
N GLY A 179 12.69 -0.48 4.37
CA GLY A 179 13.48 0.60 4.98
C GLY A 179 13.39 1.92 4.19
N GLY A 180 12.99 1.83 2.93
CA GLY A 180 12.75 2.94 2.01
C GLY A 180 11.30 3.00 1.54
N SER A 181 11.11 3.56 0.34
CA SER A 181 9.79 3.64 -0.28
C SER A 181 9.30 2.27 -0.77
N ILE A 182 7.98 2.06 -0.73
CA ILE A 182 7.30 0.95 -1.40
C ILE A 182 6.59 1.53 -2.61
N THR A 183 6.99 1.11 -3.80
CA THR A 183 6.40 1.55 -5.08
C THR A 183 5.82 0.36 -5.83
N GLN A 184 5.08 0.63 -6.90
CA GLN A 184 4.37 -0.41 -7.63
C GLN A 184 4.34 -0.14 -9.13
N SER A 185 4.49 -1.21 -9.93
CA SER A 185 4.26 -1.23 -11.37
C SER A 185 3.27 -2.32 -11.82
N GLY A 186 3.00 -3.33 -11.00
CA GLY A 186 1.95 -4.32 -11.26
C GLY A 186 1.13 -4.64 -10.02
N ALA A 187 -0.09 -5.16 -10.22
CA ALA A 187 -1.14 -5.27 -9.20
C ALA A 187 -0.75 -6.10 -7.96
N ILE A 188 -1.37 -5.76 -6.83
CA ILE A 188 -1.37 -6.53 -5.59
C ILE A 188 -2.79 -7.06 -5.37
N HIS A 189 -2.92 -8.38 -5.24
CA HIS A 189 -4.16 -9.07 -4.88
C HIS A 189 -3.99 -9.71 -3.50
N ALA A 190 -4.84 -9.31 -2.54
CA ALA A 190 -4.77 -9.75 -1.15
C ALA A 190 -6.15 -9.68 -0.48
N ALA A 191 -6.36 -10.43 0.60
CA ALA A 191 -7.49 -10.19 1.50
C ALA A 191 -7.24 -8.91 2.32
N ALA A 192 -6.19 -8.92 3.13
CA ALA A 192 -5.66 -7.74 3.80
C ALA A 192 -4.28 -7.38 3.25
N LEU A 193 -4.07 -6.11 2.95
CA LEU A 193 -2.77 -5.54 2.58
C LEU A 193 -2.25 -4.67 3.72
N THR A 194 -1.15 -5.08 4.33
CA THR A 194 -0.35 -4.24 5.23
C THR A 194 0.94 -3.82 4.54
N ALA A 195 1.18 -2.53 4.40
CA ALA A 195 2.45 -2.00 3.89
C ALA A 195 3.01 -1.00 4.89
N THR A 196 4.24 -1.22 5.33
CA THR A 196 4.94 -0.37 6.29
C THR A 196 6.27 0.08 5.73
N THR A 197 6.54 1.38 5.79
CA THR A 197 7.90 1.90 5.64
C THR A 197 8.47 2.19 7.02
N ALA A 198 9.74 1.85 7.22
CA ALA A 198 10.49 2.11 8.44
C ALA A 198 11.74 2.91 8.08
N ASN A 199 11.58 4.23 7.99
CA ASN A 199 12.61 5.14 7.51
C ASN A 199 12.91 6.23 8.54
N ALA A 200 14.17 6.38 8.93
CA ALA A 200 14.60 7.40 9.90
C ALA A 200 14.54 8.83 9.34
N THR A 201 14.45 9.00 8.02
CA THR A 201 14.41 10.29 7.33
C THR A 201 12.98 10.63 6.92
N ALA A 202 12.46 11.74 7.45
CA ALA A 202 11.14 12.24 7.06
C ALA A 202 11.04 12.46 5.53
N GLY A 203 9.92 12.07 4.95
CA GLY A 203 9.62 12.19 3.51
C GLY A 203 10.24 11.12 2.61
N ALA A 204 11.15 10.27 3.11
CA ALA A 204 11.86 9.28 2.28
C ALA A 204 11.14 7.91 2.16
N GLY A 205 10.16 7.63 3.03
CA GLY A 205 9.43 6.37 3.11
C GLY A 205 8.06 6.41 2.44
N LEU A 206 7.97 6.79 1.17
CA LEU A 206 6.71 6.86 0.43
C LEU A 206 6.07 5.47 0.28
N ILE A 207 4.74 5.42 0.29
CA ILE A 207 3.98 4.24 -0.12
C ILE A 207 3.16 4.63 -1.35
N THR A 208 3.55 4.16 -2.53
CA THR A 208 2.85 4.40 -3.79
C THR A 208 2.37 3.09 -4.38
N LEU A 209 1.12 2.73 -4.06
CA LEU A 209 0.44 1.52 -4.51
C LEU A 209 -0.77 1.89 -5.37
N ASN A 210 -0.50 2.57 -6.49
CA ASN A 210 -1.49 3.24 -7.32
C ASN A 210 -1.88 2.44 -8.58
N HIS A 211 -1.58 1.14 -8.63
CA HIS A 211 -1.95 0.32 -9.78
C HIS A 211 -3.47 0.08 -9.81
N ALA A 212 -4.12 0.34 -10.94
CA ALA A 212 -5.57 0.28 -11.09
C ALA A 212 -6.18 -1.11 -10.83
N GLY A 213 -5.38 -2.17 -11.02
CA GLY A 213 -5.80 -3.56 -10.81
C GLY A 213 -5.63 -4.10 -9.40
N ASN A 214 -5.27 -3.29 -8.40
CA ASN A 214 -5.15 -3.79 -7.03
C ASN A 214 -6.51 -4.25 -6.49
N THR A 215 -6.54 -5.39 -5.82
CA THR A 215 -7.72 -5.89 -5.12
C THR A 215 -7.32 -6.25 -3.70
N ALA A 216 -7.62 -5.37 -2.75
CA ALA A 216 -7.48 -5.66 -1.32
C ALA A 216 -8.74 -5.21 -0.59
N ASP A 217 -9.39 -6.15 0.11
CA ASP A 217 -10.62 -5.89 0.87
C ASP A 217 -10.35 -4.90 2.02
N SER A 218 -9.16 -5.03 2.62
CA SER A 218 -8.70 -4.19 3.72
C SER A 218 -7.28 -3.69 3.51
N VAL A 219 -7.02 -2.40 3.78
CA VAL A 219 -5.68 -1.79 3.68
C VAL A 219 -5.22 -1.16 4.99
N ASN A 220 -3.97 -1.42 5.36
CA ASN A 220 -3.27 -0.83 6.48
C ASN A 220 -1.90 -0.29 6.02
N LEU A 221 -1.78 1.03 5.88
CA LEU A 221 -0.61 1.66 5.25
C LEU A 221 0.09 2.61 6.23
N GLN A 222 1.32 2.28 6.60
CA GLN A 222 1.99 2.89 7.75
C GLN A 222 3.35 3.46 7.38
N ALA A 223 3.50 4.78 7.40
CA ALA A 223 4.80 5.43 7.40
C ALA A 223 5.31 5.54 8.84
N ARG A 224 6.38 4.81 9.17
CA ARG A 224 6.99 4.77 10.51
C ARG A 224 8.43 5.26 10.47
N ALA A 225 8.84 5.91 11.56
CA ALA A 225 10.25 6.20 11.79
C ALA A 225 11.01 4.90 12.11
N GLY A 226 12.33 4.88 11.96
CA GLY A 226 13.19 3.77 12.40
C GLY A 226 13.85 3.01 11.25
N THR A 227 14.04 1.70 11.44
CA THR A 227 14.62 0.78 10.44
C THR A 227 13.78 -0.49 10.37
N VAL A 228 13.98 -1.35 9.36
CA VAL A 228 13.24 -2.62 9.29
C VAL A 228 13.55 -3.59 10.42
N ALA A 229 14.73 -3.49 11.05
CA ALA A 229 15.08 -4.27 12.23
C ALA A 229 14.46 -3.71 13.52
N ALA A 230 14.08 -2.44 13.53
CA ALA A 230 13.50 -1.74 14.67
C ALA A 230 12.51 -0.69 14.17
N VAL A 231 11.31 -1.16 13.78
CA VAL A 231 10.23 -0.27 13.34
C VAL A 231 9.83 0.59 14.53
N GLY A 232 10.01 1.90 14.39
CA GLY A 232 9.72 2.86 15.44
C GLY A 232 8.22 2.98 15.68
N VAL A 233 7.88 3.40 16.90
CA VAL A 233 6.49 3.69 17.29
C VAL A 233 6.03 5.06 16.79
N ALA A 234 6.97 5.96 16.50
CA ALA A 234 6.69 7.29 15.97
C ALA A 234 6.29 7.24 14.49
N ASN A 235 5.36 8.11 14.13
CA ASN A 235 4.90 8.26 12.75
C ASN A 235 5.95 9.01 11.95
N ALA A 236 6.28 8.52 10.76
CA ALA A 236 7.03 9.32 9.80
C ALA A 236 6.06 10.15 8.96
N VAL A 237 6.50 11.34 8.55
CA VAL A 237 5.76 12.17 7.59
C VAL A 237 6.12 11.70 6.18
N SER A 238 5.20 11.08 5.43
CA SER A 238 5.47 10.58 4.07
C SER A 238 4.18 10.36 3.30
N ALA A 239 4.15 10.70 2.02
CA ALA A 239 2.94 10.53 1.22
C ALA A 239 2.58 9.05 1.03
N ILE A 240 1.28 8.76 1.08
CA ILE A 240 0.69 7.44 0.90
C ILE A 240 -0.37 7.53 -0.20
N GLN A 241 -0.26 6.67 -1.20
CA GLN A 241 -1.23 6.53 -2.28
C GLN A 241 -1.65 5.09 -2.41
N TYR A 242 -2.96 4.87 -2.47
CA TYR A 242 -3.54 3.57 -2.79
C TYR A 242 -4.66 3.71 -3.80
N THR A 243 -4.63 2.87 -4.82
CA THR A 243 -5.70 2.68 -5.78
C THR A 243 -6.19 1.25 -5.67
N GLY A 244 -7.51 1.04 -5.56
CA GLY A 244 -8.16 -0.27 -5.54
C GLY A 244 -9.23 -0.37 -6.61
N ALA A 245 -9.26 -1.50 -7.33
CA ALA A 245 -10.25 -1.77 -8.37
C ALA A 245 -11.68 -1.86 -7.80
N ASP A 246 -11.80 -2.35 -6.56
CA ASP A 246 -13.07 -2.63 -5.88
C ASP A 246 -13.33 -1.68 -4.70
N ALA A 247 -14.21 -2.09 -3.79
CA ALA A 247 -14.39 -1.42 -2.50
C ALA A 247 -13.16 -1.63 -1.61
N VAL A 248 -12.90 -0.67 -0.74
CA VAL A 248 -11.71 -0.67 0.13
C VAL A 248 -12.13 -0.35 1.56
N THR A 249 -11.80 -1.23 2.49
CA THR A 249 -11.88 -0.94 3.93
C THR A 249 -10.54 -0.43 4.44
N VAL A 250 -10.51 0.77 5.02
CA VAL A 250 -9.30 1.30 5.65
C VAL A 250 -9.18 0.76 7.07
N ALA A 251 -8.27 -0.21 7.28
CA ALA A 251 -7.91 -0.71 8.61
C ALA A 251 -6.98 0.25 9.37
N GLY A 252 -6.34 1.18 8.67
CA GLY A 252 -5.59 2.28 9.26
C GLY A 252 -4.61 2.88 8.26
N ILE A 253 -4.44 4.20 8.26
CA ILE A 253 -3.42 4.86 7.46
C ILE A 253 -2.72 5.90 8.31
N ASN A 254 -1.39 5.87 8.27
CA ASN A 254 -0.59 6.80 9.02
C ASN A 254 0.50 7.39 8.13
N SER A 255 0.27 8.62 7.70
CA SER A 255 1.17 9.41 6.88
C SER A 255 1.92 10.46 7.72
N GLY A 256 1.80 10.40 9.06
CA GLY A 256 2.24 11.43 10.00
C GLY A 256 1.11 12.39 10.40
N THR A 257 1.25 13.04 11.56
CA THR A 257 0.38 14.14 12.03
C THR A 257 1.11 15.47 11.80
N GLY A 258 0.44 16.47 11.24
CA GLY A 258 1.04 17.79 10.92
C GLY A 258 1.36 17.99 9.43
N ALA A 259 1.94 19.14 9.07
CA ALA A 259 2.18 19.53 7.67
C ALA A 259 3.18 18.61 6.95
N GLY A 260 2.70 17.80 5.98
CA GLY A 260 3.54 17.13 4.97
C GLY A 260 3.10 15.73 4.53
N GLY A 261 2.31 15.01 5.35
CA GLY A 261 1.91 13.64 5.05
C GLY A 261 0.60 13.56 4.26
N ASN A 262 0.64 13.46 2.94
CA ASN A 262 -0.59 13.39 2.14
C ASN A 262 -1.04 11.94 1.95
N VAL A 263 -2.36 11.71 2.08
CA VAL A 263 -3.00 10.43 1.77
C VAL A 263 -3.90 10.60 0.56
N THR A 264 -3.74 9.75 -0.45
CA THR A 264 -4.63 9.68 -1.61
C THR A 264 -5.20 8.27 -1.74
N LEU A 265 -6.53 8.17 -1.72
CA LEU A 265 -7.29 6.94 -1.90
C LEU A 265 -8.15 7.07 -3.14
N LEU A 266 -8.08 6.08 -4.01
CA LEU A 266 -8.93 5.96 -5.19
C LEU A 266 -9.53 4.54 -5.25
N ALA A 267 -10.85 4.41 -5.23
CA ALA A 267 -11.52 3.11 -5.21
C ALA A 267 -12.64 3.01 -6.28
N GLY A 268 -12.80 1.84 -6.89
CA GLY A 268 -13.88 1.57 -7.85
C GLY A 268 -15.20 1.20 -7.14
N GLY A 269 -15.11 0.88 -5.85
CA GLY A 269 -16.23 0.69 -4.93
C GLY A 269 -16.27 1.74 -3.82
N ALA A 270 -16.97 1.41 -2.73
CA ALA A 270 -17.05 2.26 -1.56
C ALA A 270 -15.70 2.30 -0.81
N ILE A 271 -15.44 3.41 -0.13
CA ILE A 271 -14.33 3.52 0.83
C ILE A 271 -14.96 3.50 2.22
N THR A 272 -14.65 2.49 3.02
CA THR A 272 -15.11 2.35 4.41
C THR A 272 -13.92 2.36 5.36
N GLN A 273 -14.17 2.33 6.67
CA GLN A 273 -13.11 2.49 7.66
C GLN A 273 -13.35 1.70 8.95
N ASN A 274 -12.30 1.02 9.40
CA ASN A 274 -12.22 0.38 10.71
C ASN A 274 -11.12 1.01 11.59
N GLY A 275 -10.08 1.62 11.01
CA GLY A 275 -9.03 2.30 11.75
C GLY A 275 -8.71 3.69 11.23
N ALA A 276 -8.13 4.52 12.10
CA ALA A 276 -7.92 5.95 11.84
C ALA A 276 -7.04 6.24 10.63
N ILE A 277 -7.29 7.39 10.00
CA ILE A 277 -6.43 8.00 8.98
C ILE A 277 -5.79 9.25 9.58
N LYS A 278 -4.46 9.31 9.54
CA LYS A 278 -3.65 10.46 10.00
C LYS A 278 -2.89 11.05 8.82
N ALA A 279 -3.15 12.31 8.51
CA ALA A 279 -2.62 12.99 7.34
C ALA A 279 -2.57 14.51 7.50
N ALA A 280 -1.74 15.18 6.69
CA ALA A 280 -1.86 16.61 6.44
C ALA A 280 -3.06 16.87 5.52
N THR A 281 -3.14 16.15 4.41
CA THR A 281 -4.25 16.19 3.46
C THR A 281 -4.73 14.78 3.19
N LEU A 282 -6.03 14.54 3.33
CA LEU A 282 -6.69 13.32 2.88
C LEU A 282 -7.49 13.62 1.62
N THR A 283 -7.13 12.99 0.51
CA THR A 283 -7.96 12.93 -0.69
C THR A 283 -8.53 11.53 -0.83
N ALA A 284 -9.85 11.38 -0.77
CA ALA A 284 -10.53 10.11 -0.99
C ALA A 284 -11.50 10.25 -2.16
N THR A 285 -11.35 9.41 -3.17
CA THR A 285 -12.17 9.43 -4.38
C THR A 285 -12.75 8.06 -4.65
N THR A 286 -14.05 7.99 -4.93
CA THR A 286 -14.66 6.82 -5.56
C THR A 286 -14.93 7.13 -7.02
N ALA A 287 -14.70 6.14 -7.90
CA ALA A 287 -14.90 6.27 -9.34
C ALA A 287 -15.84 5.17 -9.84
N ARG A 288 -17.14 5.47 -9.79
CA ARG A 288 -18.21 4.55 -10.20
C ARG A 288 -19.42 5.34 -10.69
N ASN A 289 -19.87 5.06 -11.91
CA ASN A 289 -21.06 5.71 -12.50
C ASN A 289 -22.30 5.69 -11.60
N ALA A 290 -22.54 4.59 -10.87
CA ALA A 290 -23.68 4.47 -9.96
C ALA A 290 -23.52 5.24 -8.64
N GLY A 291 -22.35 5.83 -8.39
CA GLY A 291 -21.94 6.32 -7.08
C GLY A 291 -21.48 5.19 -6.16
N SER A 292 -20.54 5.52 -5.30
CA SER A 292 -20.07 4.65 -4.21
C SER A 292 -19.76 5.53 -3.00
N ALA A 293 -20.26 5.13 -1.83
CA ALA A 293 -20.13 5.95 -0.63
C ALA A 293 -18.69 6.06 -0.12
N ILE A 294 -18.41 7.14 0.60
CA ILE A 294 -17.19 7.32 1.39
C ILE A 294 -17.63 7.41 2.86
N SER A 295 -17.28 6.42 3.67
CA SER A 295 -17.63 6.33 5.10
C SER A 295 -16.37 6.20 5.94
N LEU A 296 -15.88 7.34 6.42
CA LEU A 296 -14.65 7.50 7.18
C LEU A 296 -14.96 8.10 8.56
N THR A 297 -15.67 7.35 9.38
CA THR A 297 -16.31 7.83 10.62
C THR A 297 -15.51 7.51 11.89
N ASN A 298 -14.26 7.07 11.78
CA ASN A 298 -13.44 6.80 12.95
C ASN A 298 -13.13 8.11 13.69
N THR A 299 -13.46 8.19 14.98
CA THR A 299 -13.29 9.40 15.80
C THR A 299 -11.84 9.80 16.04
N ALA A 300 -10.89 8.91 15.75
CA ALA A 300 -9.45 9.17 15.88
C ALA A 300 -8.77 9.56 14.55
N ASN A 301 -9.55 9.78 13.49
CA ASN A 301 -9.06 10.44 12.28
C ASN A 301 -8.48 11.81 12.61
N ASP A 302 -7.43 12.18 11.90
CA ASP A 302 -6.72 13.44 12.09
C ASP A 302 -6.14 13.88 10.75
N ALA A 303 -6.97 14.52 9.93
CA ALA A 303 -6.56 15.14 8.68
C ALA A 303 -6.76 16.65 8.75
N ALA A 304 -5.67 17.41 8.65
CA ALA A 304 -5.76 18.88 8.68
C ALA A 304 -6.60 19.44 7.50
N THR A 305 -6.62 18.75 6.36
CA THR A 305 -7.49 19.09 5.23
C THR A 305 -8.06 17.82 4.57
N VAL A 306 -9.33 17.88 4.16
CA VAL A 306 -9.99 16.81 3.42
C VAL A 306 -10.50 17.25 2.05
N ASN A 307 -10.39 16.33 1.10
CA ASN A 307 -10.98 16.36 -0.23
C ASN A 307 -11.70 15.04 -0.50
N LEU A 308 -13.03 15.03 -0.47
CA LEU A 308 -13.84 13.79 -0.55
C LEU A 308 -14.72 13.82 -1.80
N GLN A 309 -14.52 12.88 -2.71
CA GLN A 309 -15.02 12.97 -4.07
C GLN A 309 -15.76 11.68 -4.49
N VAL A 310 -17.07 11.75 -4.66
CA VAL A 310 -17.85 10.69 -5.31
C VAL A 310 -18.04 11.05 -6.78
N ARG A 311 -17.38 10.28 -7.65
CA ARG A 311 -17.23 10.61 -9.07
C ARG A 311 -17.78 9.51 -9.97
N ASP A 312 -18.24 9.91 -11.15
CA ASP A 312 -18.54 8.98 -12.23
C ASP A 312 -17.24 8.41 -12.85
N GLY A 313 -17.40 7.52 -13.82
CA GLY A 313 -16.29 6.89 -14.54
C GLY A 313 -15.78 5.59 -13.91
N THR A 314 -14.49 5.33 -14.12
CA THR A 314 -13.78 4.15 -13.64
C THR A 314 -12.43 4.57 -13.05
N ILE A 315 -11.72 3.65 -12.39
CA ILE A 315 -10.37 3.92 -11.88
C ILE A 315 -9.40 4.43 -12.96
N ALA A 316 -9.47 3.85 -14.17
CA ALA A 316 -8.59 4.24 -15.28
C ALA A 316 -8.95 5.61 -15.87
N ALA A 317 -10.20 6.06 -15.67
CA ALA A 317 -10.72 7.32 -16.17
C ALA A 317 -11.76 7.85 -15.18
N VAL A 318 -11.28 8.49 -14.10
CA VAL A 318 -12.14 9.18 -13.14
C VAL A 318 -12.86 10.28 -13.90
N GLY A 319 -14.18 10.22 -13.94
CA GLY A 319 -14.95 11.11 -14.77
C GLY A 319 -14.98 12.54 -14.22
N ALA A 320 -15.44 13.46 -15.08
CA ALA A 320 -15.57 14.88 -14.78
C ALA A 320 -16.88 15.19 -14.02
N GLY A 321 -17.82 14.25 -13.97
CA GLY A 321 -19.11 14.38 -13.28
C GLY A 321 -19.06 13.90 -11.83
N ASN A 322 -20.00 14.42 -11.03
CA ASN A 322 -20.26 13.88 -9.71
C ASN A 322 -21.25 12.72 -9.84
N ALA A 323 -21.00 11.64 -9.11
CA ALA A 323 -21.99 10.60 -8.90
C ALA A 323 -22.68 10.80 -7.53
N ASN A 324 -23.80 10.12 -7.31
CA ASN A 324 -24.61 10.30 -6.11
C ASN A 324 -24.38 9.16 -5.14
N ALA A 325 -23.72 9.42 -4.02
CA ALA A 325 -23.63 8.50 -2.88
C ALA A 325 -23.22 9.28 -1.64
N ALA A 326 -23.58 8.79 -0.45
CA ALA A 326 -23.28 9.51 0.78
C ALA A 326 -21.77 9.63 1.07
N ILE A 327 -21.39 10.75 1.68
CA ILE A 327 -20.07 11.00 2.27
C ILE A 327 -20.27 11.22 3.78
N SER A 328 -19.54 10.48 4.60
CA SER A 328 -19.49 10.66 6.05
C SER A 328 -18.04 10.71 6.50
N TYR A 329 -17.67 11.76 7.22
CA TYR A 329 -16.33 11.93 7.75
C TYR A 329 -16.38 12.45 9.18
N THR A 330 -15.55 11.86 10.04
CA THR A 330 -15.31 12.33 11.41
C THR A 330 -13.83 12.63 11.56
N ASP A 331 -13.50 13.74 12.22
CA ASP A 331 -12.15 14.16 12.58
C ASP A 331 -12.05 14.46 14.08
N ALA A 332 -10.95 14.07 14.72
CA ALA A 332 -10.68 14.29 16.13
C ALA A 332 -10.39 15.76 16.46
N ASN A 333 -9.95 16.54 15.47
CA ASN A 333 -9.42 17.89 15.59
C ASN A 333 -10.18 18.85 14.67
N ALA A 334 -9.57 20.00 14.39
CA ALA A 334 -10.04 20.94 13.39
C ALA A 334 -9.74 20.42 11.98
N VAL A 335 -10.67 20.67 11.05
CA VAL A 335 -10.56 20.22 9.67
C VAL A 335 -10.81 21.35 8.68
N GLY A 336 -9.96 21.45 7.67
CA GLY A 336 -10.20 22.25 6.46
C GLY A 336 -10.85 21.42 5.36
N VAL A 337 -11.83 21.99 4.66
CA VAL A 337 -12.47 21.36 3.50
C VAL A 337 -11.96 21.99 2.22
N SER A 338 -11.15 21.26 1.45
CA SER A 338 -10.69 21.70 0.13
C SER A 338 -11.59 21.24 -1.02
N GLY A 339 -12.57 20.37 -0.74
CA GLY A 339 -13.66 20.05 -1.64
C GLY A 339 -14.44 18.82 -1.17
N VAL A 340 -15.76 18.84 -1.28
CA VAL A 340 -16.60 17.65 -1.06
C VAL A 340 -17.65 17.57 -2.14
N ASN A 341 -17.67 16.49 -2.91
CA ASN A 341 -18.63 16.31 -4.00
C ASN A 341 -19.38 14.99 -3.82
N SER A 342 -20.67 15.09 -3.51
CA SER A 342 -21.56 13.96 -3.25
C SER A 342 -22.74 13.88 -4.24
N GLY A 343 -22.64 14.53 -5.40
CA GLY A 343 -23.71 14.61 -6.40
C GLY A 343 -23.79 15.99 -7.04
N THR A 344 -24.96 16.37 -7.55
CA THR A 344 -25.19 17.64 -8.26
C THR A 344 -25.89 18.70 -7.39
N GLY A 345 -25.71 18.67 -6.05
CA GLY A 345 -26.35 19.62 -5.12
C GLY A 345 -27.80 19.31 -4.72
N THR A 346 -28.43 18.31 -5.35
CA THR A 346 -29.82 17.88 -5.06
C THR A 346 -29.91 16.43 -4.58
N ALA A 347 -28.79 15.71 -4.57
CA ALA A 347 -28.70 14.30 -4.19
C ALA A 347 -27.35 14.01 -3.54
N GLY A 348 -27.35 12.94 -2.73
CA GLY A 348 -26.22 12.44 -1.96
C GLY A 348 -25.88 13.29 -0.75
N ASP A 349 -25.90 12.65 0.42
CA ASP A 349 -25.76 13.34 1.69
C ASP A 349 -24.30 13.46 2.11
N VAL A 350 -23.95 14.61 2.70
CA VAL A 350 -22.65 14.88 3.29
C VAL A 350 -22.82 15.09 4.80
N THR A 351 -22.16 14.26 5.59
CA THR A 351 -22.04 14.44 7.05
C THR A 351 -20.59 14.66 7.43
N LEU A 352 -20.29 15.79 8.06
CA LEU A 352 -18.96 16.12 8.59
C LEU A 352 -19.06 16.32 10.11
N VAL A 353 -18.21 15.64 10.87
CA VAL A 353 -18.08 15.82 12.32
C VAL A 353 -16.63 16.15 12.63
N ALA A 354 -16.39 17.21 13.40
CA ALA A 354 -15.03 17.61 13.79
C ALA A 354 -14.94 17.86 15.29
N GLY A 355 -13.85 17.43 15.93
CA GLY A 355 -13.54 17.78 17.32
C GLY A 355 -13.07 19.24 17.49
N GLY A 356 -12.80 19.95 16.39
CA GLY A 356 -12.40 21.36 16.37
C GLY A 356 -13.21 22.19 15.36
N THR A 357 -12.63 23.29 14.90
CA THR A 357 -13.26 24.16 13.89
C THR A 357 -13.39 23.45 12.54
N VAL A 358 -14.39 23.84 11.75
CA VAL A 358 -14.50 23.45 10.34
C VAL A 358 -14.29 24.69 9.48
N THR A 359 -13.30 24.65 8.60
CA THR A 359 -13.00 25.73 7.64
C THR A 359 -13.11 25.23 6.21
N GLN A 360 -13.14 26.14 5.24
CA GLN A 360 -13.34 25.79 3.84
C GLN A 360 -12.48 26.62 2.90
N SER A 361 -11.90 25.95 1.91
CA SER A 361 -11.24 26.56 0.75
C SER A 361 -11.85 26.14 -0.59
N GLY A 362 -12.48 24.96 -0.68
CA GLY A 362 -13.17 24.49 -1.89
C GLY A 362 -14.64 24.14 -1.66
N ALA A 363 -15.41 24.05 -2.74
CA ALA A 363 -16.86 23.88 -2.72
C ALA A 363 -17.33 22.56 -2.08
N ILE A 364 -18.51 22.59 -1.47
CA ILE A 364 -19.25 21.42 -1.00
C ILE A 364 -20.53 21.28 -1.85
N LYS A 365 -20.75 20.10 -2.44
CA LYS A 365 -21.96 19.76 -3.20
C LYS A 365 -22.65 18.55 -2.59
N ALA A 366 -23.88 18.72 -2.14
CA ALA A 366 -24.64 17.69 -1.43
C ALA A 366 -26.15 17.88 -1.63
N GLY A 367 -26.95 16.82 -1.55
CA GLY A 367 -28.39 16.97 -1.32
C GLY A 367 -28.66 17.52 0.08
N THR A 368 -28.16 16.82 1.10
CA THR A 368 -28.17 17.27 2.49
C THR A 368 -26.74 17.49 2.97
N LEU A 369 -26.45 18.67 3.53
CA LEU A 369 -25.22 18.98 4.23
C LEU A 369 -25.47 19.06 5.73
N ALA A 370 -24.94 18.09 6.47
CA ALA A 370 -24.91 18.09 7.93
C ALA A 370 -23.47 18.30 8.41
N VAL A 371 -23.21 19.36 9.17
CA VAL A 371 -21.90 19.62 9.79
C VAL A 371 -22.05 19.84 11.28
N LYS A 372 -21.25 19.13 12.06
CA LYS A 372 -21.25 19.23 13.52
C LYS A 372 -19.83 19.43 14.05
N THR A 373 -19.65 20.36 14.98
CA THR A 373 -18.45 20.40 15.84
C THR A 373 -18.77 19.82 17.21
N LEU A 374 -17.87 19.04 17.78
CA LEU A 374 -17.95 18.41 19.11
C LEU A 374 -16.81 18.92 19.99
N ASN A 375 -16.99 20.10 20.61
CA ASN A 375 -15.95 20.74 21.42
C ASN A 375 -16.57 21.54 22.59
N ASP A 376 -16.00 21.38 23.79
CA ASP A 376 -16.42 22.11 24.99
C ASP A 376 -16.00 23.60 24.96
N THR A 377 -15.13 23.96 24.03
CA THR A 377 -14.76 25.34 23.70
C THR A 377 -15.38 25.76 22.37
N PRO A 378 -15.60 27.07 22.12
CA PRO A 378 -16.17 27.55 20.86
C PRO A 378 -15.41 27.08 19.61
N ALA A 379 -16.01 26.16 18.85
CA ALA A 379 -15.48 25.65 17.58
C ALA A 379 -16.42 26.06 16.43
N ALA A 380 -16.01 27.09 15.69
CA ALA A 380 -16.78 27.65 14.58
C ALA A 380 -16.87 26.73 13.35
N ILE A 381 -17.94 26.91 12.58
CA ILE A 381 -18.14 26.32 11.25
C ILE A 381 -18.15 27.46 10.22
N THR A 382 -17.14 27.50 9.34
CA THR A 382 -16.99 28.54 8.30
C THR A 382 -16.92 27.91 6.92
N LEU A 383 -18.04 27.96 6.21
CA LEU A 383 -18.26 27.34 4.90
C LEU A 383 -18.71 28.40 3.88
N THR A 384 -17.84 29.34 3.56
CA THR A 384 -18.19 30.56 2.81
C THR A 384 -17.82 30.51 1.32
N ASN A 385 -17.39 29.36 0.80
CA ASN A 385 -17.07 29.22 -0.62
C ASN A 385 -18.32 29.47 -1.48
N ALA A 386 -18.24 30.37 -2.46
CA ALA A 386 -19.37 30.76 -3.31
C ALA A 386 -19.85 29.63 -4.24
N GLY A 387 -19.10 28.55 -4.39
CA GLY A 387 -19.46 27.38 -5.19
C GLY A 387 -20.17 26.26 -4.41
N ASN A 388 -20.46 26.48 -3.13
CA ASN A 388 -21.26 25.54 -2.34
C ASN A 388 -22.66 25.37 -2.91
N ASP A 389 -23.19 24.15 -2.87
CA ASP A 389 -24.48 23.84 -3.45
C ASP A 389 -25.11 22.71 -2.63
N ALA A 390 -25.97 23.08 -1.68
CA ALA A 390 -26.68 22.13 -0.84
C ALA A 390 -28.19 22.44 -0.76
N ALA A 391 -29.03 21.47 -1.13
CA ALA A 391 -30.48 21.66 -1.07
C ALA A 391 -30.97 21.82 0.38
N ILE A 392 -30.40 21.07 1.32
CA ILE A 392 -30.72 21.13 2.75
C ILE A 392 -29.44 21.31 3.57
N VAL A 393 -29.45 22.25 4.51
CA VAL A 393 -28.30 22.52 5.38
C VAL A 393 -28.68 22.44 6.86
N SER A 394 -27.88 21.69 7.63
CA SER A 394 -27.94 21.62 9.11
C SER A 394 -26.52 21.77 9.68
N LEU A 395 -26.27 22.89 10.36
CA LEU A 395 -24.97 23.20 10.95
C LEU A 395 -25.12 23.37 12.47
N GLN A 396 -24.30 22.66 13.24
CA GLN A 396 -24.43 22.61 14.69
C GLN A 396 -23.07 22.69 15.38
N THR A 397 -22.96 23.57 16.36
CA THR A 397 -21.81 23.64 17.26
C THR A 397 -22.24 23.08 18.61
N ARG A 398 -21.60 21.99 19.05
CA ARG A 398 -22.01 21.17 20.20
C ARG A 398 -20.84 20.96 21.14
N ASN A 399 -21.13 20.62 22.39
CA ASN A 399 -20.11 20.19 23.35
C ASN A 399 -19.56 18.79 23.00
N SER A 400 -18.48 18.37 23.66
CA SER A 400 -17.79 17.11 23.33
C SER A 400 -18.66 15.85 23.53
N THR A 401 -19.68 15.94 24.40
CA THR A 401 -20.65 14.86 24.67
C THR A 401 -21.88 14.90 23.77
N ASP A 402 -21.97 15.86 22.85
CA ASP A 402 -23.14 16.11 21.99
C ASP A 402 -24.45 16.27 22.77
N SER A 403 -24.41 16.79 24.00
CA SER A 403 -25.59 17.02 24.85
C SER A 403 -26.10 18.45 24.79
N GLU A 404 -25.23 19.45 24.58
CA GLU A 404 -25.59 20.87 24.59
C GLU A 404 -24.98 21.66 23.42
N ARG A 405 -25.58 22.80 23.06
CA ARG A 405 -25.05 23.67 22.00
C ARG A 405 -23.92 24.51 22.59
N THR A 406 -22.81 24.60 21.88
CA THR A 406 -21.70 25.51 22.24
C THR A 406 -21.87 26.81 21.47
N ALA A 407 -21.65 27.96 22.11
CA ALA A 407 -21.74 29.27 21.46
C ALA A 407 -20.52 29.52 20.57
N ALA A 408 -20.63 29.19 19.28
CA ALA A 408 -19.62 29.45 18.27
C ALA A 408 -20.25 29.97 16.97
N ALA A 409 -19.45 30.65 16.14
CA ALA A 409 -19.92 31.21 14.88
C ALA A 409 -20.24 30.11 13.86
N ILE A 410 -21.32 30.31 13.09
CA ILE A 410 -21.67 29.49 11.94
C ILE A 410 -21.85 30.44 10.75
N ALA A 411 -21.11 30.20 9.68
CA ALA A 411 -21.21 30.94 8.43
C ALA A 411 -21.30 29.97 7.25
N TYR A 412 -22.28 30.19 6.38
CA TYR A 412 -22.49 29.41 5.16
C TYR A 412 -22.88 30.32 4.00
N THR A 413 -22.27 30.08 2.85
CA THR A 413 -22.67 30.68 1.56
C THR A 413 -23.17 29.55 0.68
N ASP A 414 -24.27 29.76 -0.04
CA ASP A 414 -24.79 28.83 -1.05
C ASP A 414 -24.76 29.51 -2.44
N ALA A 415 -24.52 28.74 -3.50
CA ALA A 415 -24.57 29.18 -4.88
C ALA A 415 -26.02 29.30 -5.40
N ASN A 416 -26.95 28.54 -4.79
CA ASN A 416 -28.34 28.39 -5.19
C ASN A 416 -29.30 28.72 -4.02
N ALA A 417 -30.60 28.43 -4.21
CA ALA A 417 -31.59 28.59 -3.16
C ALA A 417 -31.50 27.41 -2.16
N MET A 418 -31.43 27.72 -0.86
CA MET A 418 -31.20 26.76 0.22
C MET A 418 -32.44 26.62 1.14
N VAL A 419 -32.69 25.41 1.63
CA VAL A 419 -33.56 25.16 2.79
C VAL A 419 -32.73 24.92 4.05
N ILE A 420 -33.05 25.62 5.14
CA ILE A 420 -32.39 25.45 6.44
C ILE A 420 -33.21 24.45 7.28
N ALA A 421 -32.60 23.35 7.70
CA ALA A 421 -33.20 22.39 8.63
C ALA A 421 -32.89 22.76 10.09
N GLY A 422 -33.91 22.68 10.95
CA GLY A 422 -33.85 23.06 12.37
C GLY A 422 -33.05 22.11 13.26
#